data_AF-X0Z5M9-F1
#
_entry.id   AF-X0Z5M9-F1
#
_cell.length_a   1.000
_cell.length_b   1.000
_cell.length_c   1.000
_cell.angle_alpha   90.00
_cell.angle_beta   90.00
_cell.angle_gamma   90.00
#
_symmetry.space_group_name_H-M   'P 1'
#
loop_
_entity.id
_entity.type
_entity.pdbx_description
1 polymer ?
#
loop_
_entity_poly.entity_id
_entity_poly.type
_entity_poly.pdbx_seq_one_letter_code
_entity_poly.pdbx_strand_id
1 'polypeptide(L)' 'MKKNLKRGKISLKEVLQTSGQTVERIKAKDILTSLPGVGKITADKIMNEVKIAASRRVKGLGVRQIKEILSRFS' A
#
# COMPACT_ATOMS: atom_id res chain seq x y z
N MET A 1 1.13 -9.57 -8.62
CA MET A 1 0.70 -8.80 -7.43
C MET A 1 -0.30 -7.70 -7.75
N LYS A 2 0.06 -6.59 -8.42
CA LYS A 2 -0.87 -5.46 -8.70
C LYS A 2 -2.19 -5.88 -9.39
N LYS A 3 -2.12 -6.76 -10.38
CA LYS A 3 -3.32 -7.34 -11.04
C LYS A 3 -4.20 -8.17 -10.09
N ASN A 4 -3.60 -8.81 -9.09
CA ASN A 4 -4.31 -9.62 -8.10
C ASN A 4 -4.97 -8.72 -7.03
N LEU A 5 -4.30 -7.64 -6.61
CA LEU A 5 -4.88 -6.58 -5.77
C LEU A 5 -6.12 -5.97 -6.42
N LYS A 6 -6.01 -5.58 -7.70
CA LYS A 6 -7.15 -5.03 -8.46
C LYS A 6 -8.34 -5.99 -8.56
N ARG A 7 -8.07 -7.30 -8.59
CA ARG A 7 -9.08 -8.36 -8.65
C ARG A 7 -9.54 -8.85 -7.27
N GLY A 8 -9.04 -8.30 -6.17
CA GLY A 8 -9.34 -8.77 -4.81
C GLY A 8 -8.82 -10.17 -4.48
N LYS A 9 -7.93 -10.74 -5.30
CA LYS A 9 -7.37 -12.09 -5.09
C LYS A 9 -6.34 -12.17 -3.97
N ILE A 10 -5.74 -11.04 -3.61
CA ILE A 10 -4.80 -10.92 -2.51
C ILE A 10 -5.19 -9.68 -1.71
N SER A 11 -5.10 -9.76 -0.39
CA SER A 11 -5.46 -8.64 0.48
C SER A 11 -4.33 -7.62 0.56
N LEU A 12 -4.67 -6.36 0.84
CA LEU A 12 -3.67 -5.33 1.15
C LEU A 12 -2.81 -5.73 2.36
N LYS A 13 -3.43 -6.39 3.34
CA LYS A 13 -2.76 -6.92 4.52
C LYS A 13 -1.69 -7.94 4.16
N GLU A 14 -2.04 -8.94 3.36
CA GLU A 14 -1.06 -9.91 2.85
C GLU A 14 0.10 -9.20 2.17
N VAL A 15 -0.19 -8.24 1.29
CA VAL A 15 0.86 -7.55 0.53
C VAL A 15 1.79 -6.72 1.43
N LEU A 16 1.26 -6.00 2.43
CA LEU A 16 2.07 -5.18 3.33
C LEU A 16 2.81 -6.01 4.39
N GLN A 17 2.32 -7.21 4.72
CA GLN A 17 2.94 -8.12 5.69
C GLN A 17 3.82 -9.19 5.02
N THR A 18 3.73 -9.38 3.71
CA THR A 18 4.58 -10.32 2.97
C THR A 18 6.01 -9.80 2.93
N SER A 19 6.93 -10.55 3.52
CA SER A 19 8.37 -10.37 3.35
C SER A 19 8.83 -11.03 2.05
N GLY A 20 9.49 -10.28 1.17
CA GLY A 20 10.00 -10.80 -0.10
C GLY A 20 10.67 -9.72 -0.94
N GLN A 21 11.78 -10.07 -1.60
CA GLN A 21 12.62 -9.12 -2.34
C GLN A 21 11.85 -8.24 -3.32
N THR A 22 10.83 -8.79 -3.98
CA THR A 22 10.06 -8.07 -5.01
C THR A 22 9.09 -7.06 -4.39
N VAL A 23 8.36 -7.45 -3.33
CA VAL A 23 7.32 -6.59 -2.70
C VAL A 23 7.94 -5.44 -1.94
N GLU A 24 9.01 -5.72 -1.20
CA GLU A 24 9.78 -4.74 -0.43
C GLU A 24 10.28 -3.56 -1.28
N ARG A 25 10.57 -3.82 -2.56
CA ARG A 25 11.12 -2.83 -3.50
C ARG A 25 10.04 -1.96 -4.15
N ILE A 26 8.76 -2.29 -4.01
CA ILE A 26 7.66 -1.54 -4.65
C ILE A 26 7.34 -0.28 -3.83
N LYS A 27 6.96 0.80 -4.51
CA LYS A 27 6.47 2.03 -3.87
C LYS A 27 5.14 1.78 -3.18
N ALA A 28 4.94 2.33 -1.98
CA ALA A 28 3.65 2.21 -1.27
C ALA A 28 2.49 2.78 -2.11
N LYS A 29 2.71 3.93 -2.76
CA LYS A 29 1.77 4.58 -3.69
C LYS A 29 1.24 3.64 -4.77
N ASP A 30 2.14 2.87 -5.36
CA ASP A 30 1.82 1.95 -6.45
C ASP A 30 0.89 0.82 -6.00
N ILE A 31 1.04 0.39 -4.75
CA ILE A 31 0.19 -0.64 -4.14
C ILE A 31 -1.18 -0.07 -3.86
N LEU A 32 -1.24 1.12 -3.24
CA LEU A 32 -2.50 1.82 -2.98
C LEU A 32 -3.28 2.06 -4.26
N THR A 33 -2.64 2.56 -5.32
CA THR A 33 -3.28 2.81 -6.62
C THR A 33 -3.70 1.52 -7.35
N SER A 34 -3.22 0.36 -6.91
CA SER A 34 -3.63 -0.94 -7.47
C SER A 34 -4.90 -1.48 -6.79
N LEU A 35 -5.39 -0.86 -5.72
CA LEU A 35 -6.63 -1.23 -5.07
C LEU A 35 -7.84 -0.78 -5.89
N PRO A 36 -8.93 -1.57 -5.92
CA PRO A 36 -10.18 -1.14 -6.55
C PRO A 36 -10.69 0.14 -5.87
N GLY A 37 -11.08 1.14 -6.68
CA GLY A 37 -11.59 2.42 -6.16
C GLY A 37 -10.53 3.44 -5.71
N VAL A 38 -9.23 3.10 -5.73
CA VAL A 38 -8.15 4.01 -5.32
C VAL A 38 -7.38 4.54 -6.53
N GLY A 39 -7.64 5.79 -6.89
CA GLY A 39 -6.88 6.52 -7.93
C GLY A 39 -5.60 7.16 -7.40
N LYS A 40 -4.84 7.81 -8.30
CA LYS A 40 -3.59 8.52 -7.95
C LYS A 40 -3.82 9.59 -6.86
N ILE A 41 -4.89 10.37 -7.00
CA ILE A 41 -5.25 11.46 -6.07
C ILE A 41 -5.57 10.90 -4.68
N THR A 42 -6.41 9.87 -4.61
CA THR A 42 -6.78 9.21 -3.35
C THR A 42 -5.55 8.58 -2.68
N ALA A 43 -4.67 7.93 -3.45
CA ALA A 43 -3.44 7.36 -2.93
C ALA A 43 -2.52 8.44 -2.33
N ASP A 44 -2.35 9.58 -3.02
CA ASP A 44 -1.55 10.70 -2.51
C ASP A 44 -2.15 11.29 -1.22
N LYS A 45 -3.47 11.46 -1.18
CA LYS A 45 -4.17 11.93 0.01
C LYS A 45 -3.93 11.01 1.22
N ILE A 46 -4.11 9.70 1.04
CA ILE A 46 -3.88 8.70 2.10
C ILE A 46 -2.42 8.74 2.58
N MET A 47 -1.46 8.80 1.64
CA MET A 47 -0.04 8.87 2.00
C MET A 47 0.29 10.13 2.80
N ASN A 48 -0.26 11.28 2.43
CA ASN A 48 -0.05 12.54 3.15
C ASN A 48 -0.65 12.48 4.56
N GLU A 49 -1.87 11.95 4.71
CA GLU A 49 -2.51 11.81 6.02
C GLU A 49 -1.73 10.88 6.97
N VAL A 50 -1.14 9.80 6.44
CA VAL A 50 -0.29 8.85 7.21
C VAL A 50 1.16 9.35 7.34
N LYS A 51 1.47 10.54 6.81
CA LYS A 51 2.82 11.14 6.79
C LYS A 51 3.86 10.21 6.16
N ILE A 52 3.51 9.59 5.02
CA ILE A 52 4.38 8.75 4.22
C ILE A 52 4.86 9.54 3.01
N ALA A 53 6.18 9.69 2.86
CA ALA A 53 6.75 10.32 1.67
C ALA A 53 6.36 9.57 0.38
N ALA A 54 6.09 10.29 -0.71
CA ALA A 54 5.70 9.71 -2.00
C ALA A 54 6.73 8.71 -2.59
N SER A 55 8.00 8.84 -2.22
CA SER A 55 9.09 7.93 -2.62
C SER A 55 9.18 6.66 -1.77
N ARG A 56 8.42 6.55 -0.67
CA ARG A 56 8.53 5.45 0.29
C ARG A 56 8.13 4.12 -0.33
N ARG A 57 8.91 3.08 -0.02
CA ARG A 57 8.69 1.69 -0.43
C ARG A 57 8.08 0.88 0.71
N VAL A 58 7.50 -0.28 0.39
CA VAL A 58 6.87 -1.18 1.38
C VAL A 58 7.83 -1.51 2.52
N LYS A 59 9.09 -1.85 2.20
CA LYS A 59 10.13 -2.15 3.19
C LYS A 59 10.35 -1.02 4.20
N GLY A 60 10.13 0.22 3.79
CA GLY A 60 10.31 1.38 4.63
C GLY A 60 9.09 1.76 5.45
N LEU A 61 7.95 1.06 5.31
CA LEU A 61 6.76 1.39 6.08
C LEU A 61 6.93 0.91 7.52
N GLY A 62 6.79 1.83 8.48
CA GLY A 62 6.78 1.46 9.89
C GLY A 62 5.49 0.72 10.26
N VAL A 63 5.53 -0.08 11.32
CA VAL A 63 4.38 -0.87 11.80
C VAL A 63 3.13 0.01 12.03
N ARG A 64 3.31 1.22 12.57
CA ARG A 64 2.22 2.19 12.77
C ARG A 64 1.60 2.65 11.45
N GLN A 65 2.44 2.96 10.45
CA GLN A 65 1.98 3.38 9.13
C GLN A 65 1.20 2.26 8.43
N ILE A 66 1.66 1.01 8.55
CA ILE A 66 0.96 -0.15 8.03
C ILE A 66 -0.41 -0.28 8.71
N LYS A 67 -0.49 -0.17 10.04
CA LYS A 67 -1.77 -0.22 10.77
C LYS A 67 -2.74 0.87 10.34
N GLU A 68 -2.28 2.12 10.22
CA GLU A 68 -3.12 3.25 9.78
C GLU A 68 -3.58 3.13 8.31
N ILE A 69 -2.78 2.52 7.45
CA ILE A 69 -3.23 2.20 6.08
C ILE A 69 -4.31 1.12 6.15
N LEU A 70 -4.07 0.02 6.86
CA LEU A 70 -5.00 -1.10 6.93
C LEU A 70 -6.36 -0.70 7.51
N SER A 71 -6.39 0.17 8.52
CA SER A 71 -7.64 0.67 9.12
C SER A 71 -8.52 1.45 8.16
N ARG A 72 -7.98 1.98 7.05
CA ARG A 72 -8.75 2.69 6.01
C ARG A 72 -9.41 1.76 5.00
N PHE A 73 -8.98 0.50 4.94
CA PHE A 73 -9.42 -0.51 3.97
C PHE A 73 -9.95 -1.78 4.65
N SER A 74 -10.32 -1.67 5.93
CA SER A 74 -10.93 -2.74 6.74
C SER A 74 -12.41 -2.89 6.44
#